data_AF-A0A1W2F3F8-F1
#
_entry.id   AF-A0A1W2F3F8-F1
#
_cell.length_a   1.000
_cell.length_b   1.000
_cell.length_c   1.000
_cell.angle_alpha   90.00
_cell.angle_beta   90.00
_cell.angle_gamma   90.00
#
_symmetry.space_group_name_H-M   'P 1'
#
loop_
_entity.id
_entity.type
_entity.pdbx_description
1 polymer ?
#
loop_
_entity_poly.entity_id
_entity_poly.type
_entity_poly.pdbx_seq_one_letter_code
_entity_poly.pdbx_strand_id
1 'polypeptide(L)'
;MILDFLDGSLDGDSWEELCNSCYRMKYQDEHYTEIPAIHGGDAGIEGFTRAGRVYQCYCPEREYTDDELYNHLRDKMTADVNKLTSTKYAVRLKELGVPPIKEWHFVIPQYKDSRILQHAETKRREVINLKNLQPADYSYIDDDFVIVIKQAEDFKVEISRIIRNTITDTKLNFAIYHTAAPDWSKCDSDKANNIKRKVKAVMGNVDETDEDYNSVVNTYIESYIKGLEIFRILRVSYTEVYEDIYMLEQAYKKQVSLKTKMNTNSSINAILFNEILDDFQNKLENQFKYLTTASVMELKIDLISGWLADCSMQFKSR
;
A
#
# COMPACT_ATOMS: atom_id res chain seq x y z
N MET A 1 -6.90 0.64 2.06
CA MET A 1 -5.90 1.03 3.07
C MET A 1 -4.54 1.14 2.40
N ILE A 2 -3.54 1.74 3.07
CA ILE A 2 -2.19 1.82 2.53
C ILE A 2 -1.64 0.43 2.14
N LEU A 3 -2.00 -0.65 2.85
CA LEU A 3 -1.48 -1.98 2.56
C LEU A 3 -2.17 -2.72 1.39
N ASP A 4 -3.27 -2.19 0.81
CA ASP A 4 -4.10 -2.92 -0.18
C ASP A 4 -3.36 -3.33 -1.46
N PHE A 5 -2.26 -2.64 -1.77
CA PHE A 5 -1.47 -2.87 -2.98
C PHE A 5 -0.08 -3.44 -2.69
N LEU A 6 0.23 -3.83 -1.47
CA LEU A 6 1.49 -4.50 -1.20
C LEU A 6 1.36 -5.99 -1.53
N ASP A 7 2.21 -6.47 -2.43
CA ASP A 7 2.25 -7.89 -2.79
C ASP A 7 2.87 -8.72 -1.66
N GLY A 8 2.35 -9.92 -1.45
CA GLY A 8 2.76 -10.83 -0.38
C GLY A 8 1.98 -10.61 0.92
N SER A 9 1.67 -11.71 1.62
CA SER A 9 1.34 -11.62 3.04
C SER A 9 2.57 -11.03 3.71
N LEU A 10 2.52 -9.74 4.07
CA LEU A 10 3.49 -9.15 4.98
C LEU A 10 3.59 -10.12 6.16
N ASP A 11 4.71 -10.81 6.28
CA ASP A 11 5.01 -11.66 7.42
C ASP A 11 5.67 -10.82 8.51
N GLY A 12 6.05 -11.46 9.62
CA GLY A 12 6.70 -10.76 10.73
C GLY A 12 7.95 -9.99 10.28
N ASP A 13 8.80 -10.64 9.49
CA ASP A 13 10.12 -10.13 9.10
C ASP A 13 10.00 -8.98 8.10
N SER A 14 9.20 -9.13 7.05
CA SER A 14 8.98 -8.07 6.05
C SER A 14 8.24 -6.86 6.64
N TRP A 15 7.33 -7.07 7.60
CA TRP A 15 6.70 -5.98 8.33
C TRP A 15 7.69 -5.22 9.21
N GLU A 16 8.58 -5.93 9.90
CA GLU A 16 9.63 -5.33 10.72
C GLU A 16 10.59 -4.48 9.88
N GLU A 17 11.05 -5.00 8.74
CA GLU A 17 11.94 -4.29 7.81
C GLU A 17 11.29 -3.01 7.26
N LEU A 18 10.02 -3.08 6.87
CA LEU A 18 9.25 -1.92 6.42
C LEU A 18 9.09 -0.89 7.55
N CYS A 19 8.73 -1.34 8.75
CA CYS A 19 8.57 -0.47 9.92
C CYS A 19 9.90 0.21 10.27
N ASN A 20 11.01 -0.51 10.27
CA ASN A 20 12.33 0.03 10.52
C ASN A 20 12.67 1.15 9.54
N SER A 21 12.43 0.93 8.24
CA SER A 21 12.58 1.96 7.21
C SER A 21 11.68 3.17 7.46
N CYS A 22 10.43 2.96 7.88
CA CYS A 22 9.52 4.04 8.25
C CYS A 22 10.03 4.83 9.45
N TYR A 23 10.55 4.17 10.48
CA TYR A 23 11.09 4.82 11.66
C TYR A 23 12.35 5.62 11.37
N ARG A 24 13.25 5.12 10.51
CA ARG A 24 14.43 5.87 10.04
C ARG A 24 14.04 7.18 9.39
N MET A 25 13.01 7.15 8.53
CA MET A 25 12.53 8.35 7.84
C MET A 25 11.80 9.31 8.78
N LYS A 26 10.88 8.79 9.59
CA LYS A 26 9.99 9.62 10.42
C LYS A 26 10.70 10.25 11.61
N TYR A 27 11.61 9.53 12.24
CA TYR A 27 12.29 9.94 13.47
C TYR A 27 13.78 10.24 13.23
N GLN A 28 14.15 10.60 12.01
CA GLN A 28 15.52 10.99 11.66
C GLN A 28 16.02 12.13 12.57
N ASP A 29 15.17 13.14 12.79
CA ASP A 29 15.48 14.32 13.60
C ASP A 29 15.57 14.00 15.11
N GLU A 30 15.12 12.81 15.52
CA GLU A 30 15.25 12.31 16.89
C GLU A 30 16.39 11.28 17.04
N HIS A 31 17.25 11.17 16.03
CA HIS A 31 18.37 10.23 15.99
C HIS A 31 17.95 8.78 16.23
N TYR A 32 16.94 8.31 15.50
CA TYR A 32 16.53 6.91 15.51
C TYR A 32 17.72 5.95 15.33
N THR A 33 17.76 4.92 16.17
CA THR A 33 18.79 3.88 16.22
C THR A 33 18.11 2.52 16.26
N GLU A 34 18.33 1.71 15.23
CA GLU A 34 17.95 0.29 15.19
C GLU A 34 18.83 -0.52 16.15
N ILE A 35 18.28 -1.60 16.71
CA ILE A 35 19.04 -2.60 17.47
C ILE A 35 19.14 -3.91 16.66
N PRO A 36 20.30 -4.21 16.05
CA PRO A 36 20.48 -5.47 15.33
C PRO A 36 20.44 -6.68 16.27
N ALA A 37 19.66 -7.70 15.94
CA ALA A 37 19.47 -8.89 16.80
C ALA A 37 20.68 -9.86 16.83
N ILE A 38 21.66 -9.72 15.92
CA ILE A 38 22.76 -10.68 15.70
C ILE A 38 23.57 -10.95 16.98
N HIS A 39 23.85 -9.93 17.78
CA HIS A 39 24.68 -10.05 18.98
C HIS A 39 23.88 -9.80 20.26
N GLY A 40 23.36 -10.89 20.86
CA GLY A 40 22.67 -10.86 22.15
C GLY A 40 21.18 -10.49 22.09
N GLY A 41 20.58 -10.50 20.90
CA GLY A 41 19.17 -10.18 20.67
C GLY A 41 18.85 -8.68 20.63
N ASP A 42 17.58 -8.35 20.44
CA ASP A 42 17.02 -6.99 20.29
C ASP A 42 16.76 -6.27 21.63
N ALA A 43 17.05 -6.90 22.77
CA ALA A 43 16.65 -6.41 24.08
C ALA A 43 15.12 -6.26 24.28
N GLY A 44 14.31 -6.92 23.43
CA GLY A 44 12.85 -6.85 23.43
C GLY A 44 12.25 -5.64 22.71
N ILE A 45 13.05 -4.87 21.96
CA ILE A 45 12.61 -3.72 21.14
C ILE A 45 13.42 -3.67 19.83
N GLU A 46 12.80 -3.22 18.74
CA GLU A 46 13.48 -3.18 17.44
C GLU A 46 14.43 -1.98 17.28
N GLY A 47 14.19 -0.92 18.05
CA GLY A 47 15.00 0.29 18.02
C GLY A 47 14.45 1.40 18.91
N PHE A 48 15.18 2.50 18.98
CA PHE A 48 14.88 3.62 19.87
C PHE A 48 15.27 4.99 19.29
N THR A 49 14.68 6.06 19.81
CA THR A 49 15.07 7.45 19.53
C THR A 49 15.68 8.11 20.75
N ARG A 50 16.43 9.21 20.56
CA ARG A 50 16.97 10.01 21.68
C ARG A 50 15.88 10.71 22.50
N ALA A 51 14.65 10.76 22.01
CA ALA A 51 13.49 11.30 22.71
C ALA A 51 12.77 10.28 23.61
N GLY A 52 13.30 9.06 23.78
CA GLY A 52 12.68 8.05 24.66
C GLY A 52 11.55 7.27 23.99
N ARG A 53 11.53 7.20 22.65
CA ARG A 53 10.59 6.37 21.91
C ARG A 53 11.25 5.04 21.58
N VAL A 54 10.55 3.94 21.84
CA VAL A 54 10.95 2.60 21.43
C VAL A 54 9.78 1.92 20.74
N TYR A 55 10.03 0.86 19.99
CA TYR A 55 8.96 0.15 19.31
C TYR A 55 9.21 -1.35 19.22
N GLN A 56 8.12 -2.08 19.04
CA GLN A 56 8.10 -3.52 18.85
C GLN A 56 7.06 -3.84 17.78
N CYS A 57 7.43 -4.69 16.83
CA CYS A 57 6.60 -5.00 15.67
C CYS A 57 5.80 -6.28 15.90
N TYR A 58 4.60 -6.32 15.32
CA TYR A 58 3.86 -7.56 15.19
C TYR A 58 2.99 -7.55 13.95
N CYS A 59 3.26 -8.49 13.05
CA CYS A 59 2.40 -8.80 11.93
C CYS A 59 1.65 -10.11 12.20
N PRO A 60 0.31 -10.14 12.16
CA PRO A 60 -0.45 -11.38 12.23
C PRO A 60 -0.08 -12.33 11.08
N GLU A 61 0.06 -13.62 11.36
CA GLU A 61 0.53 -14.64 10.39
C GLU A 61 -0.42 -14.85 9.21
N ARG A 62 -1.68 -14.42 9.34
CA ARG A 62 -2.73 -14.51 8.33
C ARG A 62 -3.84 -13.51 8.61
N GLU A 63 -4.82 -13.45 7.73
CA GLU A 63 -6.08 -12.78 8.02
C GLU A 63 -6.88 -13.56 9.08
N TYR A 64 -7.33 -12.82 10.09
CA TYR A 64 -8.11 -13.33 11.20
C TYR A 64 -9.48 -12.67 11.23
N THR A 65 -10.44 -13.33 11.88
CA THR A 65 -11.66 -12.64 12.31
C THR A 65 -11.33 -11.52 13.30
N ASP A 66 -12.22 -10.54 13.46
CA ASP A 66 -11.96 -9.39 14.33
C ASP A 66 -11.67 -9.81 15.79
N ASP A 67 -12.36 -10.83 16.30
CA ASP A 67 -12.14 -11.39 17.65
C ASP A 67 -10.81 -12.14 17.79
N GLU A 68 -10.44 -12.96 16.80
CA GLU A 68 -9.16 -13.66 16.79
C GLU A 68 -8.00 -12.67 16.70
N LEU A 69 -8.11 -11.69 15.79
CA LEU A 69 -7.11 -10.63 15.64
C LEU A 69 -6.91 -9.92 16.99
N TYR A 70 -7.99 -9.51 17.64
CA TYR A 70 -7.91 -8.88 18.97
C TYR A 70 -7.16 -9.75 19.99
N ASN A 71 -7.46 -11.04 20.07
CA ASN A 71 -6.80 -11.95 21.02
C ASN A 71 -5.29 -12.04 20.74
N HIS A 72 -4.91 -12.20 19.47
CA HIS A 72 -3.50 -12.24 19.06
C HIS A 72 -2.75 -10.95 19.40
N LEU A 73 -3.34 -9.79 19.07
CA LEU A 73 -2.78 -8.48 19.39
C LEU A 73 -2.61 -8.28 20.90
N ARG A 74 -3.62 -8.65 21.69
CA ARG A 74 -3.62 -8.58 23.16
C ARG A 74 -2.51 -9.44 23.77
N ASP A 75 -2.39 -10.68 23.33
CA ASP A 75 -1.45 -11.64 23.88
C ASP A 75 0.00 -11.25 23.56
N LYS A 76 0.25 -10.81 22.33
CA LYS A 76 1.55 -10.29 21.91
C LYS A 76 1.94 -9.04 22.71
N MET A 77 1.05 -8.05 22.82
CA MET A 77 1.32 -6.85 23.62
C MET A 77 1.65 -7.21 25.08
N THR A 78 0.91 -8.16 25.66
CA THR A 78 1.19 -8.63 27.03
C THR A 78 2.56 -9.27 27.14
N ALA A 79 2.90 -10.17 26.21
CA ALA A 79 4.17 -10.86 26.19
C ALA A 79 5.35 -9.89 26.07
N ASP A 80 5.24 -8.89 25.18
CA ASP A 80 6.32 -7.94 24.95
C ASP A 80 6.44 -6.89 26.07
N VAL A 81 5.34 -6.43 26.66
CA VAL A 81 5.39 -5.58 27.86
C VAL A 81 6.02 -6.32 29.06
N ASN A 82 5.75 -7.62 29.18
CA ASN A 82 6.42 -8.45 30.20
C ASN A 82 7.93 -8.57 29.95
N LYS A 83 8.37 -8.58 28.69
CA LYS A 83 9.80 -8.49 28.35
C LYS A 83 10.35 -7.12 28.71
N LEU A 84 9.67 -6.04 28.29
CA LEU A 84 10.07 -4.65 28.58
C LEU A 84 10.29 -4.42 30.08
N THR A 85 9.44 -5.02 30.93
CA THR A 85 9.49 -4.88 32.40
C THR A 85 10.35 -5.94 33.11
N SER A 86 11.00 -6.84 32.37
CA SER A 86 11.89 -7.82 32.97
C SER A 86 13.25 -7.20 33.30
N THR A 87 13.73 -7.47 34.51
CA THR A 87 15.05 -7.01 34.98
C THR A 87 16.21 -7.46 34.10
N LYS A 88 16.06 -8.58 33.37
CA LYS A 88 17.04 -9.06 32.38
C LYS A 88 17.25 -8.04 31.25
N TYR A 89 16.17 -7.45 30.73
CA TYR A 89 16.23 -6.51 29.62
C TYR A 89 16.61 -5.10 30.09
N ALA A 90 16.27 -4.73 31.32
CA ALA A 90 16.64 -3.45 31.92
C ALA A 90 18.15 -3.15 31.86
N VAL A 91 18.99 -4.14 32.17
CA VAL A 91 20.46 -4.00 32.11
C VAL A 91 20.90 -3.74 30.68
N ARG A 92 20.40 -4.55 29.74
CA ARG A 92 20.76 -4.45 28.33
C ARG A 92 20.33 -3.11 27.71
N LEU A 93 19.13 -2.62 28.02
CA LEU A 93 18.66 -1.30 27.54
C LEU A 93 19.57 -0.18 28.01
N LYS A 94 20.06 -0.23 29.26
CA LYS A 94 21.03 0.74 29.79
C LYS A 94 22.38 0.65 29.09
N GLU A 95 22.90 -0.55 28.87
CA GLU A 95 24.17 -0.77 28.15
C GLU A 95 24.12 -0.29 26.70
N LEU A 96 22.96 -0.43 26.04
CA LEU A 96 22.71 0.10 24.69
C LEU A 96 22.53 1.63 24.66
N GLY A 97 22.47 2.30 25.82
CA GLY A 97 22.29 3.74 25.92
C GLY A 97 20.89 4.22 25.54
N VAL A 98 19.88 3.37 25.71
CA VAL A 98 18.47 3.73 25.53
C VAL A 98 18.11 4.76 26.60
N PRO A 99 17.62 5.96 26.22
CA PRO A 99 17.16 6.96 27.19
C PRO A 99 15.93 6.46 27.95
N PRO A 100 15.53 7.10 29.06
CA PRO A 100 14.28 6.77 29.74
C PRO A 100 13.11 6.67 28.75
N ILE A 101 12.45 5.52 28.76
CA ILE A 101 11.42 5.19 27.79
C ILE A 101 10.15 5.93 28.16
N LYS A 102 9.78 6.89 27.30
CA LYS A 102 8.58 7.70 27.41
C LYS A 102 7.43 7.11 26.60
N GLU A 103 7.71 6.60 25.40
CA GLU A 103 6.71 6.01 24.52
C GLU A 103 7.16 4.62 24.08
N TRP A 104 6.34 3.60 24.35
CA TRP A 104 6.51 2.27 23.76
C TRP A 104 5.45 2.07 22.68
N HIS A 105 5.91 1.94 21.44
CA HIS A 105 5.05 1.81 20.28
C HIS A 105 4.79 0.34 19.93
N PHE A 106 3.53 -0.07 19.96
CA PHE A 106 3.10 -1.34 19.41
C PHE A 106 2.73 -1.16 17.94
N VAL A 107 3.59 -1.61 17.04
CA VAL A 107 3.48 -1.33 15.61
C VAL A 107 2.91 -2.53 14.87
N ILE A 108 1.68 -2.38 14.40
CA ILE A 108 0.87 -3.46 13.82
C ILE A 108 0.30 -3.04 12.46
N PRO A 109 -0.08 -3.95 11.56
CA PRO A 109 -0.65 -3.55 10.27
C PRO A 109 -1.94 -2.74 10.42
N GLN A 110 -2.85 -3.22 11.28
CA GLN A 110 -4.16 -2.62 11.54
C GLN A 110 -4.77 -3.15 12.83
N TYR A 111 -5.75 -2.44 13.38
CA TYR A 111 -6.67 -2.95 14.39
C TYR A 111 -8.09 -2.44 14.11
N LYS A 112 -9.09 -3.26 14.41
CA LYS A 112 -10.51 -2.92 14.21
C LYS A 112 -11.31 -2.89 15.52
N ASP A 113 -10.76 -3.49 16.58
CA ASP A 113 -11.42 -3.61 17.86
C ASP A 113 -10.84 -2.65 18.91
N SER A 114 -11.67 -1.76 19.43
CA SER A 114 -11.28 -0.77 20.45
C SER A 114 -10.81 -1.38 21.78
N ARG A 115 -11.11 -2.65 22.09
CA ARG A 115 -10.65 -3.35 23.29
C ARG A 115 -9.13 -3.37 23.39
N ILE A 116 -8.41 -3.34 22.26
CA ILE A 116 -6.95 -3.27 22.27
C ILE A 116 -6.42 -1.97 22.92
N LEU A 117 -7.16 -0.87 22.79
CA LEU A 117 -6.83 0.41 23.43
C LEU A 117 -7.02 0.33 24.95
N GLN A 118 -8.08 -0.35 25.41
CA GLN A 118 -8.31 -0.59 26.83
C GLN A 118 -7.23 -1.49 27.43
N HIS A 119 -6.79 -2.50 26.67
CA HIS A 119 -5.69 -3.36 27.06
C HIS A 119 -4.36 -2.61 27.15
N ALA A 120 -4.06 -1.74 26.17
CA ALA A 120 -2.89 -0.87 26.19
C ALA A 120 -2.87 0.04 27.44
N GLU A 121 -3.99 0.66 27.80
CA GLU A 121 -4.10 1.48 29.01
C GLU A 121 -3.93 0.65 30.29
N THR A 122 -4.46 -0.58 30.32
CA THR A 122 -4.27 -1.51 31.43
C THR A 122 -2.79 -1.83 31.61
N LYS A 123 -2.10 -2.21 30.53
CA LYS A 123 -0.67 -2.51 30.53
C LYS A 123 0.18 -1.30 30.90
N ARG A 124 -0.15 -0.11 30.41
CA ARG A 124 0.54 1.14 30.80
C ARG A 124 0.47 1.37 32.31
N ARG A 125 -0.70 1.20 32.94
CA ARG A 125 -0.86 1.33 34.39
C ARG A 125 -0.05 0.29 35.16
N GLU A 126 0.00 -0.94 34.68
CA GLU A 126 0.83 -2.00 35.28
C GLU A 126 2.31 -1.59 35.30
N VAL A 127 2.84 -1.09 34.17
CA VAL A 127 4.24 -0.62 34.08
C VAL A 127 4.52 0.53 35.05
N ILE A 128 3.65 1.55 35.10
CA ILE A 128 3.79 2.68 36.04
C ILE A 128 3.72 2.21 37.50
N ASN A 129 2.81 1.28 37.82
CA ASN A 129 2.70 0.74 39.17
C ASN A 129 3.97 -0.02 39.59
N LEU A 130 4.55 -0.84 38.69
CA LEU A 130 5.83 -1.51 38.93
C LEU A 130 6.95 -0.51 39.22
N LYS A 131 7.03 0.56 38.42
CA LYS A 131 7.99 1.64 38.65
C LYS A 131 7.79 2.33 40.00
N ASN A 132 6.56 2.65 40.38
CA ASN A 132 6.27 3.29 41.66
C ASN A 132 6.64 2.40 42.87
N LEU A 133 6.45 1.09 42.75
CA LEU A 133 6.82 0.12 43.79
C LEU A 133 8.33 -0.10 43.87
N GLN A 134 9.04 -0.08 42.73
CA GLN A 134 10.47 -0.36 42.62
C GLN A 134 11.20 0.69 41.74
N PRO A 135 11.33 1.96 42.17
CA PRO A 135 11.84 3.03 41.30
C PRO A 135 13.28 2.80 40.78
N ALA A 136 14.13 2.16 41.59
CA ALA A 136 15.50 1.87 41.21
C ALA A 136 15.59 0.85 40.05
N ASP A 137 14.79 -0.22 40.14
CA ASP A 137 14.77 -1.32 39.16
C ASP A 137 14.21 -0.85 37.81
N TYR A 138 13.26 0.08 37.83
CA TYR A 138 12.56 0.62 36.65
C TYR A 138 12.99 2.05 36.27
N SER A 139 14.20 2.46 36.65
CA SER A 139 14.76 3.79 36.33
C SER A 139 14.91 4.11 34.84
N TYR A 140 14.78 3.09 33.96
CA TYR A 140 14.80 3.24 32.50
C TYR A 140 13.41 3.50 31.90
N ILE A 141 12.36 3.51 32.72
CA ILE A 141 11.00 3.90 32.30
C ILE A 141 10.77 5.34 32.75
N ASP A 142 10.16 6.18 31.91
CA ASP A 142 9.82 7.56 32.23
C ASP A 142 8.58 7.66 33.16
N ASP A 143 8.39 8.77 33.88
CA ASP A 143 7.22 8.95 34.75
C ASP A 143 5.94 9.12 33.93
N ASP A 144 6.06 9.72 32.73
CA ASP A 144 4.98 9.93 31.78
C ASP A 144 4.86 8.79 30.76
N PHE A 145 5.32 7.57 31.10
CA PHE A 145 5.32 6.43 30.18
C PHE A 145 3.93 6.14 29.60
N VAL A 146 3.88 6.00 28.28
CA VAL A 146 2.68 5.63 27.52
C VAL A 146 2.93 4.44 26.58
N ILE A 147 1.89 3.65 26.37
CA ILE A 147 1.82 2.66 25.29
C ILE A 147 1.02 3.28 24.16
N VAL A 148 1.62 3.34 22.97
CA VAL A 148 1.00 3.92 21.78
C VAL A 148 0.85 2.82 20.73
N ILE A 149 -0.37 2.62 20.24
CA ILE A 149 -0.58 1.73 19.10
C ILE A 149 -0.33 2.53 17.82
N LYS A 150 0.51 2.01 16.94
CA LYS A 150 0.74 2.55 15.60
C LYS A 150 0.29 1.53 14.58
N GLN A 151 -0.40 2.00 13.55
CA GLN A 151 -0.82 1.19 12.41
C GLN A 151 -0.18 1.66 11.10
N ALA A 152 -0.29 0.86 10.04
CA ALA A 152 0.30 1.20 8.75
C ALA A 152 -0.11 2.60 8.24
N GLU A 153 -1.36 2.98 8.48
CA GLU A 153 -1.90 4.29 8.08
C GLU A 153 -1.15 5.47 8.75
N ASP A 154 -0.59 5.28 9.95
CA ASP A 154 0.23 6.29 10.63
C ASP A 154 1.57 6.53 9.92
N PHE A 155 1.98 5.64 9.04
CA PHE A 155 3.22 5.69 8.27
C PHE A 155 3.00 5.81 6.75
N LYS A 156 1.79 6.19 6.32
CA LYS A 156 1.44 6.21 4.88
C LYS A 156 2.39 7.04 4.01
N VAL A 157 2.92 8.14 4.54
CA VAL A 157 3.85 9.02 3.83
C VAL A 157 5.20 8.32 3.67
N GLU A 158 5.70 7.71 4.75
CA GLU A 158 6.95 6.96 4.73
C GLU A 158 6.84 5.74 3.82
N ILE A 159 5.79 4.92 3.97
CA ILE A 159 5.53 3.73 3.14
C ILE A 159 5.47 4.12 1.66
N SER A 160 4.69 5.14 1.29
CA SER A 160 4.59 5.62 -0.09
C SER A 160 5.96 6.00 -0.67
N ARG A 161 6.77 6.74 0.11
CA ARG A 161 8.11 7.17 -0.33
C ARG A 161 9.11 6.03 -0.43
N ILE A 162 9.09 5.08 0.51
CA ILE A 162 9.96 3.89 0.52
C ILE A 162 9.75 3.08 -0.76
N ILE A 163 8.49 2.81 -1.10
CA ILE A 163 8.12 2.04 -2.29
C ILE A 163 8.45 2.83 -3.56
N ARG A 164 8.02 4.09 -3.64
CA ARG A 164 8.21 4.95 -4.81
C ARG A 164 9.68 5.13 -5.17
N ASN A 165 10.55 5.27 -4.16
CA ASN A 165 12.00 5.45 -4.34
C ASN A 165 12.76 4.11 -4.40
N THR A 166 12.06 2.97 -4.46
CA THR A 166 12.66 1.63 -4.54
C THR A 166 13.71 1.39 -3.45
N ILE A 167 13.45 1.88 -2.23
CA ILE A 167 14.31 1.65 -1.06
C ILE A 167 14.14 0.21 -0.56
N THR A 168 13.01 -0.40 -0.87
CA THR A 168 12.67 -1.80 -0.65
C THR A 168 12.45 -2.51 -1.99
N ASP A 169 12.61 -3.84 -1.98
CA ASP A 169 12.21 -4.71 -3.10
C ASP A 169 10.68 -4.86 -3.21
N THR A 170 9.92 -4.45 -2.17
CA THR A 170 8.45 -4.44 -2.22
C THR A 170 7.95 -3.49 -3.30
N LYS A 171 7.05 -3.99 -4.16
CA LYS A 171 6.41 -3.25 -5.23
C LYS A 171 4.91 -3.17 -5.03
N LEU A 172 4.29 -2.13 -5.60
CA LEU A 172 2.84 -2.08 -5.67
C LEU A 172 2.35 -3.10 -6.68
N ASN A 173 1.42 -3.94 -6.22
CA ASN A 173 0.67 -4.87 -7.03
C ASN A 173 -0.80 -4.44 -7.11
N PHE A 174 -1.24 -3.93 -8.26
CA PHE A 174 -2.64 -3.58 -8.52
C PHE A 174 -3.45 -4.80 -8.98
N ALA A 175 -2.78 -5.85 -9.47
CA ALA A 175 -3.43 -7.05 -9.97
C ALA A 175 -4.07 -7.87 -8.85
N ILE A 176 -3.57 -7.78 -7.61
CA ILE A 176 -4.20 -8.41 -6.43
C ILE A 176 -5.51 -7.73 -6.02
N TYR A 177 -5.80 -6.54 -6.57
CA TYR A 177 -7.06 -5.87 -6.30
C TYR A 177 -8.19 -6.62 -7.02
N HIS A 178 -8.80 -7.55 -6.28
CA HIS A 178 -10.00 -8.23 -6.71
C HIS A 178 -11.19 -7.31 -6.50
N THR A 179 -11.64 -6.66 -7.56
CA THR A 179 -13.00 -6.10 -7.57
C THR A 179 -13.99 -7.25 -7.41
N ALA A 180 -15.00 -7.09 -6.56
CA ALA A 180 -16.22 -7.88 -6.69
C ALA A 180 -16.73 -7.75 -8.14
N ALA A 181 -17.51 -8.72 -8.62
CA ALA A 181 -18.03 -8.72 -9.98
C ALA A 181 -18.46 -7.30 -10.41
N PRO A 182 -18.03 -6.82 -11.60
CA PRO A 182 -18.12 -5.42 -11.98
C PRO A 182 -19.52 -4.88 -11.70
N ASP A 183 -19.59 -3.78 -10.93
CA ASP A 183 -20.87 -3.14 -10.69
C ASP A 183 -21.28 -2.36 -11.94
N TRP A 184 -21.99 -3.03 -12.84
CA TRP A 184 -22.47 -2.50 -14.10
C TRP A 184 -23.32 -1.24 -13.93
N SER A 185 -23.91 -0.99 -12.75
CA SER A 185 -24.64 0.24 -12.46
C SER A 185 -23.75 1.48 -12.42
N LYS A 186 -22.44 1.30 -12.21
CA LYS A 186 -21.42 2.38 -12.24
C LYS A 186 -20.94 2.72 -13.65
N CYS A 187 -21.26 1.91 -14.66
CA CYS A 187 -20.92 2.20 -16.05
C CYS A 187 -22.08 2.92 -16.72
N ASP A 188 -21.91 4.22 -16.94
CA ASP A 188 -22.81 5.03 -17.75
C ASP A 188 -22.97 4.42 -19.15
N SER A 189 -24.21 4.31 -19.63
CA SER A 189 -24.54 3.68 -20.91
C SER A 189 -23.80 4.34 -22.07
N ASP A 190 -23.53 5.64 -22.00
CA ASP A 190 -22.74 6.37 -23.00
C ASP A 190 -21.28 5.93 -23.04
N LYS A 191 -20.67 5.61 -21.90
CA LYS A 191 -19.29 5.10 -21.81
C LYS A 191 -19.19 3.70 -22.39
N ALA A 192 -20.13 2.83 -22.04
CA ALA A 192 -20.20 1.47 -22.58
C ALA A 192 -20.41 1.49 -24.11
N ASN A 193 -21.29 2.37 -24.60
CA ASN A 193 -21.54 2.54 -26.03
C ASN A 193 -20.31 3.08 -26.78
N ASN A 194 -19.54 3.97 -26.16
CA ASN A 194 -18.29 4.45 -26.73
C ASN A 194 -17.24 3.35 -26.87
N ILE A 195 -17.10 2.48 -25.85
CA ILE A 195 -16.21 1.32 -25.91
C ILE A 195 -16.63 0.40 -27.06
N LYS A 196 -17.91 -0.04 -27.08
CA LYS A 196 -18.48 -0.89 -28.14
C LYS A 196 -18.16 -0.39 -29.54
N ARG A 197 -18.54 0.86 -29.84
CA ARG A 197 -18.33 1.49 -31.14
C ARG A 197 -16.87 1.47 -31.58
N LYS A 198 -15.94 1.77 -30.67
CA LYS A 198 -14.51 1.89 -30.99
C LYS A 198 -13.84 0.54 -31.12
N VAL A 199 -14.15 -0.41 -30.23
CA VAL A 199 -13.66 -1.78 -30.34
C VAL A 199 -14.11 -2.40 -31.65
N LYS A 200 -15.38 -2.21 -32.04
CA LYS A 200 -15.92 -2.65 -33.34
C LYS A 200 -15.12 -2.07 -34.51
N ALA A 201 -14.82 -0.77 -34.48
CA ALA A 201 -14.02 -0.11 -35.52
C ALA A 201 -12.55 -0.59 -35.57
N VAL A 202 -11.97 -0.95 -34.43
CA VAL A 202 -10.61 -1.54 -34.34
C VAL A 202 -10.60 -2.97 -34.89
N MET A 203 -11.62 -3.77 -34.58
CA MET A 203 -11.77 -5.15 -35.04
C MET A 203 -12.24 -5.26 -36.50
N GLY A 204 -12.39 -4.15 -37.23
CA GLY A 204 -12.74 -4.18 -38.65
C GLY A 204 -14.25 -4.27 -38.94
N ASN A 205 -15.08 -3.70 -38.07
CA ASN A 205 -16.54 -3.70 -38.15
C ASN A 205 -17.19 -5.09 -38.09
N VAL A 206 -16.70 -5.97 -37.21
CA VAL A 206 -17.30 -7.27 -36.89
C VAL A 206 -18.76 -7.14 -36.44
N ASP A 207 -19.54 -8.20 -36.60
CA ASP A 207 -20.95 -8.23 -36.17
C ASP A 207 -21.06 -8.13 -34.63
N GLU A 208 -22.14 -7.57 -34.11
CA GLU A 208 -22.33 -7.43 -32.65
C GLU A 208 -22.74 -8.74 -31.97
N THR A 209 -23.16 -9.73 -32.76
CA THR A 209 -23.40 -11.10 -32.30
C THR A 209 -22.12 -11.93 -32.19
N ASP A 210 -20.99 -11.41 -32.66
CA ASP A 210 -19.69 -12.07 -32.56
C ASP A 210 -19.27 -12.24 -31.08
N GLU A 211 -18.96 -13.48 -30.69
CA GLU A 211 -18.64 -13.82 -29.30
C GLU A 211 -17.31 -13.18 -28.85
N ASP A 212 -16.31 -13.13 -29.73
CA ASP A 212 -15.01 -12.55 -29.43
C ASP A 212 -15.12 -11.02 -29.26
N TYR A 213 -15.90 -10.35 -30.10
CA TYR A 213 -16.22 -8.94 -29.94
C TYR A 213 -16.85 -8.64 -28.57
N ASN A 214 -17.86 -9.42 -28.18
CA ASN A 214 -18.54 -9.24 -26.89
C ASN A 214 -17.58 -9.47 -25.71
N SER A 215 -16.72 -10.48 -25.80
CA SER A 215 -15.69 -10.78 -24.79
C SER A 215 -14.69 -9.62 -24.63
N VAL A 216 -14.18 -9.08 -25.74
CA VAL A 216 -13.23 -7.96 -25.74
C VAL A 216 -13.89 -6.69 -25.20
N VAL A 217 -15.12 -6.39 -25.60
CA VAL A 217 -15.87 -5.23 -25.07
C VAL A 217 -16.08 -5.34 -23.57
N ASN A 218 -16.49 -6.52 -23.08
CA ASN A 218 -16.70 -6.74 -21.65
C ASN A 218 -15.38 -6.51 -20.90
N THR A 219 -14.27 -7.07 -21.36
CA THR A 219 -12.95 -6.86 -20.76
C THR A 219 -12.63 -5.37 -20.59
N TYR A 220 -12.82 -4.55 -21.63
CA TYR A 220 -12.56 -3.11 -21.51
C TYR A 220 -13.52 -2.38 -20.56
N ILE A 221 -14.80 -2.78 -20.50
CA ILE A 221 -15.75 -2.18 -19.54
C ILE A 221 -15.37 -2.55 -18.11
N GLU A 222 -15.02 -3.80 -17.85
CA GLU A 222 -14.60 -4.27 -16.53
C GLU A 222 -13.33 -3.53 -16.07
N SER A 223 -12.32 -3.44 -16.92
CA SER A 223 -11.09 -2.68 -16.65
C SER A 223 -11.35 -1.19 -16.47
N TYR A 224 -12.31 -0.58 -17.16
CA TYR A 224 -12.68 0.82 -16.90
C TYR A 224 -13.18 1.01 -15.46
N ILE A 225 -14.10 0.15 -15.01
CA ILE A 225 -14.67 0.23 -13.66
C ILE A 225 -13.59 -0.05 -12.61
N LYS A 226 -12.79 -1.10 -12.81
CA LYS A 226 -11.67 -1.48 -11.94
C LYS A 226 -10.65 -0.35 -11.83
N GLY A 227 -10.27 0.25 -12.95
CA GLY A 227 -9.35 1.39 -13.01
C GLY A 227 -9.82 2.58 -12.18
N LEU A 228 -11.12 2.92 -12.22
CA LEU A 228 -11.68 3.99 -11.39
C LEU A 228 -11.53 3.72 -9.89
N GLU A 229 -11.73 2.47 -9.47
CA GLU A 229 -11.60 2.08 -8.07
C GLU A 229 -10.14 2.11 -7.61
N ILE A 230 -9.22 1.57 -8.42
CA ILE A 230 -7.77 1.63 -8.16
C ILE A 230 -7.30 3.09 -8.04
N PHE A 231 -7.68 3.96 -8.97
CA PHE A 231 -7.29 5.37 -8.94
C PHE A 231 -7.85 6.10 -7.72
N ARG A 232 -9.05 5.73 -7.25
CA ARG A 232 -9.62 6.28 -6.01
C ARG A 232 -8.76 5.92 -4.79
N ILE A 233 -8.30 4.67 -4.70
CA ILE A 233 -7.43 4.23 -3.61
C ILE A 233 -6.07 4.91 -3.72
N LEU A 234 -5.46 4.94 -4.90
CA LEU A 234 -4.17 5.61 -5.13
C LEU A 234 -4.22 7.08 -4.73
N ARG A 235 -5.29 7.80 -5.07
CA ARG A 235 -5.44 9.22 -4.72
C ARG A 235 -5.41 9.47 -3.21
N VAL A 236 -5.94 8.54 -2.41
CA VAL A 236 -6.06 8.68 -0.95
C VAL A 236 -4.84 8.12 -0.22
N SER A 237 -4.40 6.92 -0.60
CA SER A 237 -3.34 6.18 0.10
C SER A 237 -1.94 6.46 -0.45
N TYR A 238 -1.83 6.76 -1.75
CA TYR A 238 -0.57 6.86 -2.49
C TYR A 238 -0.56 8.11 -3.39
N THR A 239 -0.81 9.29 -2.81
CA THR A 239 -1.05 10.53 -3.57
C THR A 239 0.08 10.84 -4.57
N GLU A 240 1.34 10.70 -4.18
CA GLU A 240 2.49 10.95 -5.07
C GLU A 240 2.51 9.97 -6.26
N VAL A 241 2.18 8.69 -6.04
CA VAL A 241 2.07 7.68 -7.11
C VAL A 241 0.90 7.99 -8.04
N TYR A 242 -0.25 8.40 -7.49
CA TYR A 242 -1.39 8.84 -8.28
C TYR A 242 -1.03 10.01 -9.19
N GLU A 243 -0.35 11.02 -8.65
CA GLU A 243 0.06 12.21 -9.40
C GLU A 243 1.02 11.85 -10.54
N ASP A 244 2.02 11.00 -10.27
CA ASP A 244 2.97 10.54 -11.28
C ASP A 244 2.27 9.80 -12.45
N ILE A 245 1.36 8.87 -12.13
CA ILE A 245 0.59 8.12 -13.12
C ILE A 245 -0.33 9.06 -13.89
N TYR A 246 -1.06 9.95 -13.19
CA TYR A 246 -1.98 10.90 -13.80
C TYR A 246 -1.26 11.85 -14.76
N MET A 247 -0.08 12.36 -14.39
CA MET A 247 0.69 13.26 -15.24
C MET A 247 1.15 12.58 -16.54
N LEU A 248 1.64 11.34 -16.46
CA LEU A 248 2.01 10.55 -17.64
C LEU A 248 0.78 10.25 -18.51
N GLU A 249 -0.34 9.83 -17.89
CA GLU A 249 -1.60 9.54 -18.58
C GLU A 249 -2.09 10.77 -19.36
N GLN A 250 -2.15 11.95 -18.73
CA GLN A 250 -2.64 13.17 -19.39
C GLN A 250 -1.75 13.59 -20.57
N ALA A 251 -0.43 13.47 -20.41
CA ALA A 251 0.52 13.79 -21.47
C ALA A 251 0.36 12.84 -22.67
N TYR A 252 0.27 11.53 -22.39
CA TYR A 252 0.16 10.51 -23.43
C TYR A 252 -1.22 10.49 -24.11
N LYS A 253 -2.30 10.70 -23.35
CA LYS A 253 -3.68 10.86 -23.84
C LYS A 253 -3.79 11.91 -24.92
N LYS A 254 -3.08 13.04 -24.80
CA LYS A 254 -3.02 14.08 -25.84
C LYS A 254 -2.40 13.54 -27.13
N GLN A 255 -1.31 12.79 -27.04
CA GLN A 255 -0.65 12.18 -28.20
C GLN A 255 -1.56 11.13 -28.87
N VAL A 256 -2.19 10.27 -28.08
CA VAL A 256 -3.18 9.29 -28.55
C VAL A 256 -4.34 9.98 -29.27
N SER A 257 -4.86 11.07 -28.72
CA SER A 257 -5.95 11.81 -29.36
C SER A 257 -5.55 12.36 -30.73
N LEU A 258 -4.35 12.93 -30.85
CA LEU A 258 -3.82 13.41 -32.12
C LEU A 258 -3.63 12.27 -33.11
N LYS A 259 -2.89 11.21 -32.74
CA LYS A 259 -2.60 10.05 -33.60
C LYS A 259 -3.89 9.43 -34.16
N THR A 260 -4.87 9.19 -33.28
CA THR A 260 -6.09 8.49 -33.66
C THR A 260 -7.06 9.36 -34.47
N LYS A 261 -7.20 10.66 -34.15
CA LYS A 261 -8.02 11.59 -34.94
C LYS A 261 -7.45 11.89 -36.32
N MET A 262 -6.12 11.89 -36.44
CA MET A 262 -5.44 12.10 -37.74
C MET A 262 -5.51 10.85 -38.63
N ASN A 263 -5.82 9.67 -38.09
CA ASN A 263 -6.00 8.49 -38.92
C ASN A 263 -7.28 8.61 -39.77
N THR A 264 -7.09 8.72 -41.08
CA THR A 264 -8.18 8.70 -42.06
C THR A 264 -8.38 7.34 -42.71
N ASN A 265 -7.46 6.38 -42.49
CA ASN A 265 -7.53 5.05 -43.07
C ASN A 265 -8.00 4.02 -42.03
N SER A 266 -9.25 3.57 -42.14
CA SER A 266 -9.81 2.57 -41.22
C SER A 266 -9.12 1.20 -41.33
N SER A 267 -8.41 0.90 -42.42
CA SER A 267 -7.73 -0.41 -42.60
C SER A 267 -6.56 -0.62 -41.65
N ILE A 268 -6.03 0.46 -41.04
CA ILE A 268 -4.88 0.39 -40.11
C ILE A 268 -5.29 0.60 -38.65
N ASN A 269 -6.59 0.64 -38.33
CA ASN A 269 -7.07 0.88 -36.97
C ASN A 269 -6.47 -0.11 -35.95
N ALA A 270 -6.47 -1.41 -36.26
CA ALA A 270 -5.90 -2.44 -35.41
C ALA A 270 -4.38 -2.26 -35.17
N ILE A 271 -3.64 -1.95 -36.24
CA ILE A 271 -2.19 -1.70 -36.16
C ILE A 271 -1.92 -0.50 -35.26
N LEU A 272 -2.60 0.62 -35.50
CA LEU A 272 -2.44 1.84 -34.71
C LEU A 272 -2.82 1.62 -33.23
N PHE A 273 -3.88 0.86 -32.95
CA PHE A 273 -4.29 0.55 -31.59
C PHE A 273 -3.24 -0.29 -30.85
N ASN A 274 -2.68 -1.32 -31.50
CA ASN A 274 -1.63 -2.14 -30.92
C ASN A 274 -0.32 -1.36 -30.71
N GLU A 275 0.07 -0.50 -31.66
CA GLU A 275 1.23 0.39 -31.49
C GLU A 275 1.07 1.32 -30.28
N ILE A 276 -0.15 1.83 -30.03
CA ILE A 276 -0.44 2.66 -28.86
C ILE A 276 -0.33 1.86 -27.57
N LEU A 277 -0.85 0.63 -27.55
CA LEU A 277 -0.75 -0.31 -26.42
C LEU A 277 0.72 -0.56 -26.06
N ASP A 278 1.54 -0.92 -27.05
CA ASP A 278 2.94 -1.29 -26.85
C ASP A 278 3.80 -0.09 -26.41
N ASP A 279 3.67 1.07 -27.09
CA ASP A 279 4.40 2.28 -26.69
C ASP A 279 3.97 2.74 -25.28
N PHE A 280 2.69 2.63 -24.93
CA PHE A 280 2.23 2.99 -23.60
C PHE A 280 2.76 2.05 -22.52
N GLN A 281 2.73 0.73 -22.76
CA GLN A 281 3.31 -0.26 -21.84
C GLN A 281 4.78 0.05 -21.59
N ASN A 282 5.56 0.27 -22.65
CA ASN A 282 6.98 0.59 -22.53
C ASN A 282 7.22 1.87 -21.72
N LYS A 283 6.37 2.90 -21.84
CA LYS A 283 6.49 4.12 -21.02
C LYS A 283 6.19 3.85 -19.55
N LEU A 284 5.13 3.10 -19.26
CA LEU A 284 4.77 2.71 -17.90
C LEU A 284 5.88 1.88 -17.24
N GLU A 285 6.39 0.86 -17.92
CA GLU A 285 7.47 -0.01 -17.41
C GLU A 285 8.77 0.77 -17.18
N ASN A 286 9.07 1.77 -18.01
CA ASN A 286 10.27 2.59 -17.87
C ASN A 286 10.17 3.61 -16.75
N GLN A 287 8.99 4.21 -16.55
CA GLN A 287 8.81 5.26 -15.56
C GLN A 287 8.51 4.72 -14.16
N PHE A 288 7.73 3.65 -14.04
CA PHE A 288 7.19 3.18 -12.76
C PHE A 288 7.83 1.87 -12.31
N LYS A 289 9.13 1.93 -11.96
CA LYS A 289 9.91 0.77 -11.51
C LYS A 289 9.43 0.15 -10.18
N TYR A 290 8.67 0.93 -9.41
CA TYR A 290 8.04 0.53 -8.16
C TYR A 290 6.71 -0.24 -8.34
N LEU A 291 6.26 -0.47 -9.58
CA LEU A 291 5.11 -1.32 -9.89
C LEU A 291 5.59 -2.71 -10.33
N THR A 292 4.81 -3.75 -10.00
CA THR A 292 5.02 -5.08 -10.59
C THR A 292 4.69 -5.08 -12.08
N THR A 293 5.28 -6.00 -12.86
CA THR A 293 4.95 -6.15 -14.29
C THR A 293 3.46 -6.40 -14.51
N ALA A 294 2.84 -7.23 -13.68
CA ALA A 294 1.40 -7.48 -13.72
C ALA A 294 0.60 -6.18 -13.52
N SER A 295 1.01 -5.32 -12.58
CA SER A 295 0.36 -4.03 -12.36
C SER A 295 0.49 -3.08 -13.53
N VAL A 296 1.64 -3.08 -14.20
CA VAL A 296 1.83 -2.27 -15.40
C VAL A 296 0.91 -2.73 -16.53
N MET A 297 0.77 -4.05 -16.70
CA MET A 297 -0.15 -4.63 -17.69
C MET A 297 -1.60 -4.29 -17.38
N GLU A 298 -2.04 -4.42 -16.12
CA GLU A 298 -3.39 -4.05 -15.68
C GLU A 298 -3.64 -2.55 -15.85
N LEU A 299 -2.74 -1.70 -15.32
CA LEU A 299 -2.84 -0.24 -15.39
C LEU A 299 -2.94 0.25 -16.85
N LYS A 300 -2.18 -0.36 -17.76
CA LYS A 300 -2.25 -0.08 -19.19
C LYS A 300 -3.67 -0.28 -19.72
N ILE A 301 -4.27 -1.45 -19.43
CA ILE A 301 -5.61 -1.78 -19.92
C ILE A 301 -6.63 -0.86 -19.29
N ASP A 302 -6.59 -0.65 -17.97
CA ASP A 302 -7.50 0.23 -17.23
C ASP A 302 -7.52 1.67 -17.81
N LEU A 303 -6.35 2.24 -18.08
CA LEU A 303 -6.23 3.59 -18.63
C LEU A 303 -6.70 3.68 -20.09
N ILE A 304 -6.40 2.66 -20.91
CA ILE A 304 -6.87 2.59 -22.30
C ILE A 304 -8.39 2.43 -22.34
N SER A 305 -8.97 1.63 -21.46
CA SER A 305 -10.41 1.54 -21.26
C SER A 305 -11.01 2.91 -20.97
N GLY A 306 -10.36 3.71 -20.10
CA GLY A 306 -10.72 5.10 -19.86
C GLY A 306 -10.71 5.95 -21.15
N TRP A 307 -9.69 5.82 -22.00
CA TRP A 307 -9.63 6.56 -23.26
C TRP A 307 -10.68 6.13 -24.29
N LEU A 308 -11.04 4.85 -24.29
CA LEU A 308 -12.15 4.30 -25.07
C LEU A 308 -13.50 4.79 -24.54
N ALA A 309 -13.71 4.84 -23.23
CA ALA A 309 -14.92 5.35 -22.59
C ALA A 309 -15.10 6.86 -22.76
N ASP A 310 -14.04 7.65 -22.52
CA ASP A 310 -14.04 9.12 -22.44
C ASP A 310 -13.76 9.83 -23.77
N CYS A 311 -13.89 9.14 -24.91
CA CYS A 311 -13.76 9.79 -26.23
C CYS A 311 -12.40 10.43 -26.54
N SER A 312 -11.36 10.06 -25.80
CA SER A 312 -10.00 10.57 -26.01
C SER A 312 -9.26 9.83 -27.13
N MET A 313 -9.65 8.58 -27.40
CA MET A 313 -9.22 7.76 -28.53
C MET A 313 -10.37 7.62 -29.55
N GLN A 314 -10.11 7.77 -30.86
CA GLN A 314 -11.14 7.69 -31.90
C GLN A 314 -10.73 6.83 -33.09
N PHE A 315 -11.59 5.90 -33.50
CA PHE A 315 -11.39 5.08 -34.70
C PHE A 315 -12.56 5.26 -35.64
N LYS A 316 -12.25 5.48 -36.93
CA LYS A 316 -13.28 5.57 -37.97
C LYS A 316 -13.70 4.16 -38.38
N SER A 317 -15.01 3.91 -38.39
CA SER A 317 -15.56 2.70 -39.00
C SER A 317 -15.37 2.77 -40.53
N ARG A 318 -15.22 1.61 -41.18
CA ARG A 318 -15.42 1.50 -42.63
C ARG A 318 -16.84 1.88 -43.02
#